data_AF-A0A0D7A0T0-F1
#
_entry.id   AF-A0A0D7A0T0-F1
#
_cell.length_a   1.000
_cell.length_b   1.000
_cell.length_c   1.000
_cell.angle_alpha   90.00
_cell.angle_beta   90.00
_cell.angle_gamma   90.00
#
_symmetry.space_group_name_H-M   'P 1'
#
loop_
_entity.id
_entity.type
_entity.pdbx_description
1 polymer ?
#
loop_
_entity_poly.entity_id
_entity_poly.type
_entity_poly.pdbx_seq_one_letter_code
_entity_poly.pdbx_strand_id
1 'polypeptide(L)'
;CTFKGTLDRSSISMDVQMLRSRGCCDSFHGYAHNCCCMLENHPLYLTDFGIEDLFTCECFFSSMNGVAPLVCHTSPFHWLQFVDLHLQQ
;
A
#
# COMPACT_ATOMS: atom_id res chain seq x y z
N CYS A 1 -2.32 -17.05 -1.94
CA CYS A 1 -1.88 -15.70 -2.36
C CYS A 1 -0.45 -15.76 -2.89
N THR A 2 -0.14 -15.13 -4.04
CA THR A 2 1.25 -15.04 -4.55
C THR A 2 2.17 -14.31 -3.57
N PHE A 3 1.68 -13.23 -2.94
CA PHE A 3 2.43 -12.45 -1.96
C PHE A 3 2.92 -13.28 -0.77
N LYS A 4 2.07 -14.18 -0.24
CA LYS A 4 2.47 -15.11 0.82
C LYS A 4 3.64 -16.00 0.38
N GLY A 5 3.56 -16.56 -0.83
CA GLY A 5 4.67 -17.32 -1.40
C GLY A 5 5.94 -16.49 -1.63
N THR A 6 5.84 -15.18 -1.81
CA THR A 6 6.99 -14.27 -1.83
C THR A 6 7.59 -14.10 -0.44
N LEU A 7 6.77 -13.85 0.58
CA LEU A 7 7.22 -13.75 1.97
C LEU A 7 7.94 -15.03 2.42
N ASP A 8 7.37 -16.20 2.12
CA ASP A 8 7.94 -17.50 2.49
C ASP A 8 9.32 -17.75 1.86
N ARG A 9 9.60 -17.17 0.68
CA ARG A 9 10.87 -17.30 -0.05
C ARG A 9 11.83 -16.13 0.17
N SER A 10 11.43 -15.14 0.94
CA SER A 10 12.25 -13.96 1.22
C SER A 10 13.21 -14.20 2.39
N SER A 11 14.19 -13.32 2.55
CA SER A 11 15.11 -13.33 3.70
C SER A 11 14.41 -13.07 5.04
N ILE A 12 13.18 -12.55 5.03
CA ILE A 12 12.38 -12.25 6.23
C ILE A 12 11.37 -13.34 6.57
N SER A 13 11.39 -14.48 5.89
CA SER A 13 10.41 -15.56 6.09
C SER A 13 10.37 -16.06 7.54
N MET A 14 11.53 -16.14 8.19
CA MET A 14 11.66 -16.53 9.60
C MET A 14 11.02 -15.51 10.54
N ASP A 15 11.20 -14.23 10.28
CA ASP A 15 10.59 -13.15 11.07
C ASP A 15 9.08 -13.12 10.89
N VAL A 16 8.60 -13.28 9.65
CA VAL A 16 7.16 -13.37 9.33
C VAL A 16 6.50 -14.52 10.10
N GLN A 17 7.16 -15.68 10.18
CA GLN A 17 6.66 -16.82 10.95
C GLN A 17 6.71 -16.57 12.46
N MET A 18 7.82 -16.03 12.97
CA MET A 18 8.01 -15.75 14.39
C MET A 18 7.00 -14.74 14.91
N LEU A 19 6.78 -13.66 14.16
CA LEU A 19 5.85 -12.58 14.48
C LEU A 19 4.41 -12.91 14.11
N ARG A 20 4.16 -14.07 13.47
CA ARG A 20 2.85 -14.46 12.94
C ARG A 20 2.25 -13.39 12.03
N SER A 21 3.12 -12.71 11.28
CA SER A 21 2.71 -11.64 10.39
C SER A 21 1.86 -12.18 9.26
N ARG A 22 0.82 -11.43 8.91
CA ARG A 22 -0.12 -11.77 7.85
C ARG A 22 -0.24 -10.58 6.91
N GLY A 23 -0.35 -10.87 5.60
CA GLY A 23 -0.70 -9.85 4.63
C GLY A 23 -2.19 -9.51 4.72
N CYS A 24 -2.52 -8.25 4.48
CA CYS A 24 -3.88 -7.76 4.29
C CYS A 24 -4.00 -7.19 2.88
N CYS A 25 -5.11 -7.44 2.21
CA CYS A 25 -5.46 -6.77 0.96
C CYS A 25 -6.18 -5.46 1.30
N ASP A 26 -6.12 -4.44 0.45
CA ASP A 26 -7.04 -3.32 0.60
C ASP A 26 -8.48 -3.75 0.23
N SER A 27 -9.45 -2.95 0.66
CA SER A 27 -10.87 -3.28 0.49
C SER A 27 -11.39 -3.12 -0.95
N PHE A 28 -10.66 -2.40 -1.82
CA PHE A 28 -11.13 -2.06 -3.17
C PHE A 28 -10.54 -2.99 -4.25
N HIS A 29 -9.33 -3.53 -4.04
CA HIS A 29 -8.64 -4.43 -4.97
C HIS A 29 -8.80 -5.89 -4.60
N GLY A 30 -9.68 -6.23 -3.65
CA GLY A 30 -9.99 -7.62 -3.31
C GLY A 30 -10.36 -8.48 -4.53
N TYR A 31 -10.98 -7.88 -5.56
CA TYR A 31 -11.36 -8.59 -6.80
C TYR A 31 -10.16 -8.97 -7.70
N ALA A 32 -9.00 -8.32 -7.55
CA ALA A 32 -7.78 -8.66 -8.27
C ALA A 32 -7.12 -9.95 -7.71
N HIS A 33 -7.55 -10.39 -6.53
CA HIS A 33 -7.12 -11.63 -5.91
C HIS A 33 -8.09 -12.79 -6.22
N ASN A 34 -7.58 -14.03 -6.17
CA ASN A 34 -8.49 -15.17 -6.18
C ASN A 34 -9.40 -15.17 -4.93
N CYS A 35 -10.59 -15.74 -5.08
CA CYS A 35 -11.63 -15.71 -4.04
C CYS A 35 -11.13 -16.19 -2.66
N CYS A 36 -10.38 -17.30 -2.60
CA CYS A 36 -9.84 -17.81 -1.32
C CYS A 36 -8.88 -16.81 -0.67
N CYS A 37 -7.98 -16.20 -1.46
CA CYS A 37 -7.06 -15.18 -0.97
C CYS A 37 -7.78 -13.94 -0.45
N MET A 38 -8.84 -13.51 -1.14
CA MET A 38 -9.68 -12.38 -0.76
C MET A 38 -10.41 -12.67 0.55
N LEU A 39 -11.14 -13.79 0.64
CA LEU A 39 -11.85 -14.18 1.87
C LEU A 39 -10.92 -14.33 3.07
N GLU A 40 -9.70 -14.81 2.85
CA GLU A 40 -8.72 -14.93 3.91
C GLU A 40 -8.21 -13.56 4.38
N ASN A 41 -7.83 -12.66 3.47
CA ASN A 41 -6.99 -11.50 3.80
C ASN A 41 -7.67 -10.14 3.59
N HIS A 42 -8.97 -10.10 3.32
CA HIS A 42 -9.71 -8.85 3.17
C HIS A 42 -9.98 -8.19 4.54
N PRO A 43 -9.89 -6.85 4.67
CA PRO A 43 -9.98 -6.16 5.97
C PRO A 43 -11.29 -6.46 6.70
N LEU A 44 -12.39 -6.57 5.96
CA LEU A 44 -13.72 -6.97 6.47
C LEU A 44 -13.70 -8.26 7.33
N TYR A 45 -12.81 -9.21 7.02
CA TYR A 45 -12.73 -10.50 7.71
C TYR A 45 -11.59 -10.56 8.74
N LEU A 46 -10.83 -9.46 8.89
CA LEU A 46 -9.76 -9.34 9.87
C LEU A 46 -10.22 -8.45 11.03
N THR A 47 -10.01 -8.90 12.26
CA THR A 47 -10.49 -8.19 13.45
C THR A 47 -9.70 -6.93 13.78
N ASP A 48 -8.49 -6.79 13.24
CA ASP A 48 -7.51 -5.83 13.74
C ASP A 48 -7.57 -4.46 13.05
N PHE A 49 -8.21 -4.37 11.89
CA PHE A 49 -8.23 -3.15 11.06
C PHE A 49 -9.44 -2.22 11.31
N GLY A 50 -10.49 -2.72 11.97
CA GLY A 50 -11.67 -1.92 12.28
C GLY A 50 -12.39 -1.39 11.03
N ILE A 51 -12.46 -0.07 10.88
CA ILE A 51 -13.08 0.61 9.72
C ILE A 51 -12.07 1.08 8.68
N GLU A 52 -10.77 0.78 8.87
CA GLU A 52 -9.72 1.16 7.92
C GLU A 52 -9.86 0.33 6.64
N ASP A 53 -9.92 0.99 5.49
CA ASP A 53 -10.05 0.34 4.18
C ASP A 53 -8.71 0.04 3.51
N LEU A 54 -7.62 0.52 4.12
CA LEU A 54 -6.22 0.46 3.66
C LEU A 54 -5.96 1.21 2.35
N PHE A 55 -6.79 2.19 2.04
CA PHE A 55 -6.69 2.99 0.82
C PHE A 55 -5.89 4.30 1.01
N THR A 56 -5.67 4.73 2.26
CA THR A 56 -5.02 6.01 2.58
C THR A 56 -3.72 6.25 1.79
N CYS A 57 -2.83 5.26 1.72
CA CYS A 57 -1.59 5.36 0.95
C CYS A 57 -1.84 5.49 -0.55
N GLU A 58 -2.79 4.74 -1.10
CA GLU A 58 -3.13 4.79 -2.53
C GLU A 58 -3.73 6.15 -2.90
N CYS A 59 -4.69 6.64 -2.11
CA CYS A 59 -5.23 8.00 -2.19
C CYS A 59 -4.11 9.04 -2.22
N PHE A 60 -3.20 8.96 -1.25
CA PHE A 60 -2.09 9.89 -1.09
C PHE A 60 -1.12 9.86 -2.28
N PHE A 61 -0.65 8.68 -2.69
CA PHE A 61 0.25 8.58 -3.84
C PHE A 61 -0.44 8.89 -5.17
N SER A 62 -1.74 8.65 -5.27
CA SER A 62 -2.54 9.06 -6.42
C SER A 62 -2.63 10.58 -6.53
N SER A 63 -2.83 11.30 -5.42
CA SER A 63 -2.86 12.78 -5.43
C SER A 63 -1.51 13.36 -5.88
N MET A 64 -0.41 12.75 -5.45
CA MET A 64 0.96 13.13 -5.81
C MET A 64 1.23 13.10 -7.33
N ASN A 65 0.50 12.31 -8.11
CA ASN A 65 0.61 12.33 -9.57
C ASN A 65 0.27 13.71 -10.17
N GLY A 66 -0.54 14.52 -9.47
CA GLY A 66 -0.83 15.90 -9.87
C GLY A 66 0.39 16.82 -9.89
N VAL A 67 1.44 16.48 -9.13
CA VAL A 67 2.71 17.24 -9.07
C VAL A 67 3.69 16.80 -10.15
N ALA A 68 3.52 15.61 -10.73
CA ALA A 68 4.44 15.03 -11.72
C ALA A 68 4.76 15.97 -12.91
N PRO A 69 3.78 16.68 -13.53
CA PRO A 69 4.08 17.60 -14.63
C PRO A 69 4.94 18.79 -14.22
N LEU A 70 4.82 19.25 -12.96
CA LEU A 70 5.57 20.39 -12.45
C LEU A 70 7.02 20.02 -12.18
N VAL A 71 7.29 18.78 -11.77
CA VAL A 71 8.61 18.37 -11.27
C VAL A 71 9.49 17.68 -12.31
N CYS A 72 8.95 17.29 -13.46
CA CYS A 72 9.66 16.52 -14.49
C CYS A 72 10.90 17.23 -15.06
N HIS A 73 10.91 18.57 -15.08
CA HIS A 73 12.00 19.37 -15.67
C HIS A 73 12.59 20.41 -14.71
N THR A 74 12.32 20.28 -13.40
CA THR A 74 12.77 21.26 -12.41
C THR A 74 14.09 20.87 -11.76
N SER A 75 14.81 21.87 -11.24
CA SER A 75 15.94 21.60 -10.35
C SER A 75 15.49 20.90 -9.05
N PRO A 76 16.39 20.19 -8.34
CA PRO A 76 16.04 19.50 -7.09
C PRO A 76 15.42 20.41 -6.02
N PHE A 77 15.82 21.68 -5.99
CA PHE A 77 15.24 22.67 -5.07
C PHE A 77 13.75 22.90 -5.34
N HIS A 78 13.37 23.18 -6.59
CA HIS A 78 11.99 23.40 -6.97
C HIS A 78 11.16 22.11 -6.91
N TRP A 79 11.78 20.95 -7.17
CA TRP A 79 11.14 19.64 -6.96
C TRP A 79 10.63 19.50 -5.52
N LEU A 80 11.50 19.76 -4.52
CA LEU A 80 11.13 19.71 -3.10
C LEU A 80 10.06 20.73 -2.76
N GLN A 81 10.16 21.94 -3.30
CA GLN A 81 9.20 23.01 -3.05
C GLN A 81 7.80 22.64 -3.57
N PHE A 82 7.68 22.09 -4.78
CA PHE A 82 6.38 21.70 -5.34
C PHE A 82 5.75 20.51 -4.61
N VAL A 83 6.57 19.55 -4.16
CA VAL A 83 6.10 18.45 -3.32
C VAL A 83 5.58 18.98 -1.99
N ASP A 84 6.34 19.82 -1.29
CA ASP A 84 5.93 20.41 0.00
C ASP A 84 4.63 21.22 -0.13
N LEU A 85 4.53 22.07 -1.16
CA LEU A 85 3.33 22.85 -1.44
C LEU A 85 2.09 21.99 -1.76
N HIS A 86 2.27 20.80 -2.36
CA HIS A 86 1.15 19.89 -2.60
C HIS A 86 0.68 19.20 -1.32
N LEU A 87 1.61 18.86 -0.43
CA LEU A 87 1.30 18.20 0.85
C LEU A 87 0.67 19.14 1.89
N GLN A 88 0.77 20.45 1.69
CA GLN A 88 0.20 21.47 2.57
C GLN A 88 -1.22 21.92 2.16
N GLN A 89 -1.77 21.42 1.06
CA GLN A 89 -3.13 21.71 0.58
C GLN A 89 -4.17 20.80 1.22
#